data_AF-A0A9Q6ZSY7-F1
#
_entry.id   AF-A0A9Q6ZSY7-F1
#
_cell.length_a   1.000
_cell.length_b   1.000
_cell.length_c   1.000
_cell.angle_alpha   90.00
_cell.angle_beta   90.00
_cell.angle_gamma   90.00
#
_symmetry.space_group_name_H-M   'P 1'
#
loop_
_entity.id
_entity.type
_entity.pdbx_description
1 polymer ?
#
loop_
_entity_poly.entity_id
_entity_poly.type
_entity_poly.pdbx_seq_one_letter_code
_entity_poly.pdbx_strand_id
1 'polypeptide(L)'
;MPVILNFSSERVLSESELEALRHVGRVSQSEQLVVRGRTMRLHHISFMDSFSVEPVSGGLLDRLSARGHRLLAENLEIQLNRGHTFLQAFRLYMEQSRATPCTRQNVSSAIQNKINSHAFTVSHQDFSCHEQHLNCPITLCIPETGVFVRNAKNSEICSLYDHNALTELIRRNAPHPLSREPFVPEMIVSKDECHFNLIEQYFCILATQNICTRI
;
A
#
# COMPACT_ATOMS: atom_id res chain seq x y z
N MET A 1 1.27 0.74 -35.89
CA MET A 1 1.17 1.85 -36.87
C MET A 1 0.71 3.06 -36.08
N PRO A 2 1.32 4.24 -36.22
CA PRO A 2 0.95 5.39 -35.39
C PRO A 2 -0.50 5.79 -35.66
N VAL A 3 -1.27 6.06 -34.60
CA VAL A 3 -2.65 6.55 -34.73
C VAL A 3 -2.60 8.03 -35.08
N ILE A 4 -3.20 8.40 -36.21
CA ILE A 4 -3.22 9.79 -36.68
C ILE A 4 -4.53 10.43 -36.23
N LEU A 5 -4.43 11.51 -35.46
CA LEU A 5 -5.56 12.24 -34.91
C LEU A 5 -5.60 13.66 -35.47
N ASN A 6 -6.77 14.07 -35.95
CA ASN A 6 -7.02 15.44 -36.37
C ASN A 6 -7.67 16.24 -35.22
N PHE A 7 -6.84 16.55 -34.21
CA PHE A 7 -7.23 17.20 -32.96
C PHE A 7 -6.60 18.60 -32.83
N SER A 8 -7.32 19.54 -32.21
CA SER A 8 -6.83 20.89 -31.86
C SER A 8 -7.18 21.20 -30.40
N SER A 9 -6.50 22.17 -29.80
CA SER A 9 -6.73 22.56 -28.39
C SER A 9 -8.17 22.99 -28.11
N GLU A 10 -8.91 23.43 -29.13
CA GLU A 10 -10.28 23.94 -29.05
C GLU A 10 -11.33 22.90 -29.48
N ARG A 11 -10.91 21.77 -30.07
CA ARG A 11 -11.82 20.72 -30.52
C ARG A 11 -11.97 19.67 -29.43
N VAL A 12 -13.21 19.32 -29.13
CA VAL A 12 -13.54 18.18 -28.28
C VAL A 12 -13.73 16.96 -29.18
N LEU A 13 -13.01 15.87 -28.90
CA LEU A 13 -13.23 14.59 -29.59
C LEU A 13 -14.59 14.03 -29.20
N SER A 14 -15.23 13.32 -30.12
CA SER A 14 -16.47 12.61 -29.81
C SER A 14 -16.19 11.44 -28.85
N GLU A 15 -17.19 11.04 -28.06
CA GLU A 15 -17.03 9.92 -27.11
C GLU A 15 -16.66 8.60 -27.81
N SER A 16 -17.10 8.37 -29.05
CA SER A 16 -16.69 7.19 -29.83
C SER A 16 -15.20 7.23 -30.20
N GLU A 17 -14.67 8.40 -30.54
CA GLU A 17 -13.23 8.59 -30.80
C GLU A 17 -12.40 8.43 -29.52
N LEU A 18 -12.90 8.96 -28.40
CA LEU A 18 -12.25 8.82 -27.09
C LEU A 18 -12.23 7.35 -26.65
N GLU A 19 -13.32 6.62 -26.80
CA GLU A 19 -13.36 5.21 -26.39
C GLU A 19 -12.47 4.33 -27.28
N ALA A 20 -12.40 4.61 -28.58
CA ALA A 20 -11.44 3.96 -29.46
C ALA A 20 -9.99 4.22 -29.02
N LEU A 21 -9.66 5.46 -28.64
CA LEU A 21 -8.33 5.79 -28.13
C LEU A 21 -8.02 5.14 -26.78
N ARG A 22 -8.99 5.11 -25.86
CA ARG A 22 -8.87 4.39 -24.59
C ARG A 22 -8.62 2.91 -24.82
N HIS A 23 -9.35 2.30 -25.78
CA HIS A 23 -9.14 0.90 -26.15
C HIS A 23 -7.72 0.64 -26.68
N VAL A 24 -7.23 1.48 -27.60
CA VAL A 24 -5.85 1.37 -28.12
C VAL A 24 -4.81 1.54 -27.00
N GLY A 25 -4.98 2.53 -26.13
CA GLY A 25 -4.07 2.76 -25.01
C GLY A 25 -3.99 1.56 -24.06
N ARG A 26 -5.13 0.90 -23.78
CA ARG A 26 -5.20 -0.30 -22.94
C ARG A 26 -4.49 -1.50 -23.57
N VAL A 27 -4.54 -1.65 -24.90
CA VAL A 27 -3.92 -2.77 -25.62
C VAL A 27 -2.41 -2.61 -25.75
N SER A 28 -1.93 -1.41 -26.10
CA SER A 28 -0.51 -1.20 -26.40
C SER A 28 0.34 -0.77 -25.21
N GLN A 29 -0.25 -0.39 -24.06
CA GLN A 29 0.38 0.27 -22.89
C GLN A 29 1.10 1.61 -23.18
N SER A 30 1.81 1.71 -24.29
CA SER A 30 2.39 2.92 -24.84
C SER A 30 2.21 2.98 -26.36
N GLU A 31 1.49 3.98 -26.87
CA GLU A 31 1.25 4.16 -28.30
C GLU A 31 1.73 5.54 -28.76
N GLN A 32 2.27 5.63 -29.99
CA GLN A 32 2.60 6.91 -30.59
C GLN A 32 1.40 7.45 -31.37
N LEU A 33 1.00 8.67 -31.02
CA LEU A 33 -0.06 9.43 -31.67
C LEU A 33 0.56 10.53 -32.53
N VAL A 34 0.03 10.73 -33.73
CA VAL A 34 0.37 11.90 -34.57
C VAL A 34 -0.81 12.85 -34.58
N VAL A 35 -0.67 13.96 -33.87
CA VAL A 35 -1.70 15.00 -33.72
C VAL A 35 -1.28 16.22 -34.53
N ARG A 36 -1.95 16.50 -35.65
CA ARG A 36 -1.60 17.61 -36.58
C ARG A 36 -0.11 17.66 -36.97
N GLY A 37 0.48 16.50 -37.24
CA GLY A 37 1.89 16.38 -37.60
C GLY A 37 2.86 16.45 -36.42
N ARG A 38 2.35 16.46 -35.18
CA ARG A 38 3.16 16.42 -33.94
C ARG A 38 3.05 15.04 -33.30
N THR A 39 4.18 14.48 -32.91
CA THR A 39 4.21 13.18 -32.26
C THR A 39 3.99 13.32 -30.75
N MET A 40 3.06 12.56 -30.22
CA MET A 40 2.76 12.43 -28.79
C MET A 40 2.81 10.96 -28.40
N ARG A 41 3.04 10.70 -27.12
CA ARG A 41 3.05 9.35 -26.56
C ARG A 41 1.91 9.23 -25.58
N LEU A 42 1.02 8.27 -25.83
CA LEU A 42 -0.07 7.91 -24.94
C LEU A 42 0.40 6.77 -24.05
N HIS A 43 0.17 6.89 -22.74
CA HIS A 43 0.42 5.85 -21.75
C HIS A 43 -0.88 5.50 -21.02
N HIS A 44 -1.15 4.21 -20.84
CA HIS A 44 -2.24 3.74 -19.98
C HIS A 44 -1.70 3.32 -18.61
N ILE A 45 -2.33 3.82 -17.56
CA ILE A 45 -2.00 3.53 -16.16
C ILE A 45 -3.09 2.59 -15.63
N SER A 46 -2.79 1.29 -15.67
CA SER A 46 -3.76 0.22 -15.42
C SER A 46 -4.40 0.23 -14.03
N PHE A 47 -3.63 0.54 -12.97
CA PHE A 47 -4.14 0.46 -11.59
C PHE A 47 -5.25 1.46 -11.26
N MET A 48 -5.45 2.48 -12.10
CA MET A 48 -6.44 3.53 -11.91
C MET A 48 -7.26 3.83 -13.17
N ASP A 49 -7.13 3.01 -14.22
CA ASP A 49 -7.72 3.21 -15.56
C ASP A 49 -7.62 4.66 -16.05
N SER A 50 -6.42 5.24 -15.94
CA SER A 50 -6.12 6.62 -16.35
C SER A 50 -5.10 6.64 -17.48
N PHE A 51 -5.01 7.76 -18.18
CA PHE A 51 -4.15 7.95 -19.34
C PHE A 51 -3.23 9.16 -19.13
N SER A 52 -1.98 9.06 -19.55
CA SER A 52 -1.06 10.19 -19.63
C SER A 52 -0.62 10.40 -21.08
N VAL A 53 -0.46 11.66 -21.48
CA VAL A 53 -0.07 12.05 -22.83
C VAL A 53 1.14 12.97 -22.73
N GLU A 54 2.24 12.55 -23.35
CA GLU A 54 3.47 13.32 -23.36
C GLU A 54 3.84 13.75 -24.79
N PRO A 55 4.20 15.02 -25.02
CA PRO A 55 4.72 15.44 -26.32
C PRO A 55 6.11 14.85 -26.53
N VAL A 56 6.30 14.13 -27.64
CA VAL A 56 7.63 13.64 -28.04
C VAL A 56 8.37 14.82 -28.66
N SER A 57 9.30 15.41 -27.90
CA SER A 57 10.11 16.53 -28.40
C SER A 57 11.12 16.02 -29.42
N GLY A 58 11.04 16.53 -30.66
CA GLY A 58 12.02 16.30 -31.70
C GLY A 58 13.08 17.40 -31.76
N GLY A 59 13.37 17.89 -32.95
CA GLY A 59 14.49 18.81 -33.25
C GLY A 59 14.36 20.21 -32.64
N LEU A 60 15.31 21.08 -32.98
CA LEU A 60 15.41 22.46 -32.44
C LEU A 60 14.11 23.29 -32.56
N LEU A 61 13.34 23.11 -33.64
CA LEU A 61 12.06 23.80 -33.85
C LEU A 61 10.98 23.35 -32.86
N ASP A 62 10.97 22.08 -32.44
CA ASP A 62 9.99 21.56 -31.48
C ASP A 62 10.19 22.15 -30.08
N ARG A 63 11.42 22.58 -29.75
CA ARG A 63 11.72 23.27 -28.49
C ARG A 63 11.15 24.69 -28.45
N LEU A 64 11.06 25.36 -29.59
CA LEU A 64 10.48 26.71 -29.69
C LEU A 64 8.96 26.68 -29.52
N SER A 65 8.30 25.60 -29.96
CA SER A 65 6.85 25.39 -29.82
C SER A 65 6.44 24.54 -28.60
N ALA A 66 7.36 24.29 -27.66
CA ALA A 66 7.17 23.38 -26.52
C ALA A 66 5.92 23.72 -25.67
N ARG A 67 5.59 25.01 -25.51
CA ARG A 67 4.39 25.44 -24.76
C ARG A 67 3.10 24.97 -25.43
N GLY A 68 2.99 25.10 -26.75
CA GLY A 68 1.82 24.64 -27.49
C GLY A 68 1.71 23.12 -27.56
N HIS A 69 2.85 22.42 -27.52
CA HIS A 69 2.87 20.95 -27.49
C HIS A 69 2.34 20.41 -26.18
N ARG A 70 2.74 21.03 -25.06
CA ARG A 70 2.24 20.69 -23.71
C ARG A 70 0.75 20.94 -23.57
N LEU A 71 0.25 22.10 -24.02
CA LEU A 71 -1.17 22.43 -23.92
C LEU A 71 -2.08 21.44 -24.69
N LEU A 72 -1.64 21.00 -25.88
CA LEU A 72 -2.38 20.00 -26.64
C LEU A 72 -2.39 18.62 -25.95
N ALA A 73 -1.25 18.23 -25.38
CA ALA A 73 -1.14 16.98 -24.64
C ALA A 73 -2.03 17.00 -23.39
N GLU A 74 -1.99 18.09 -22.60
CA GLU A 74 -2.86 18.30 -21.44
C GLU A 74 -4.35 18.26 -21.81
N ASN A 75 -4.76 18.92 -22.90
CA ASN A 75 -6.15 18.87 -23.35
C ASN A 75 -6.59 17.46 -23.74
N LEU A 76 -5.69 16.67 -24.34
CA LEU A 76 -5.98 15.27 -24.67
C LEU A 76 -6.07 14.41 -23.40
N GLU A 77 -5.19 14.62 -22.41
CA GLU A 77 -5.30 13.96 -21.10
C GLU A 77 -6.64 14.24 -20.44
N ILE A 78 -7.06 15.52 -20.40
CA ILE A 78 -8.33 15.94 -19.81
C ILE A 78 -9.50 15.21 -20.46
N GLN A 79 -9.53 15.10 -21.79
CA GLN A 79 -10.62 14.42 -22.49
C GLN A 79 -10.60 12.89 -22.26
N LEU A 80 -9.41 12.27 -22.27
CA LEU A 80 -9.28 10.84 -22.00
C LEU A 80 -9.69 10.48 -20.56
N ASN A 81 -9.33 11.32 -19.60
CA ASN A 81 -9.57 11.14 -18.17
C ASN A 81 -10.83 11.84 -17.65
N ARG A 82 -11.84 12.08 -18.50
CA ARG A 82 -13.17 12.59 -18.09
C ARG A 82 -13.13 13.93 -17.33
N GLY A 83 -12.23 14.83 -17.72
CA GLY A 83 -12.13 16.18 -17.17
C GLY A 83 -10.89 16.45 -16.29
N HIS A 84 -10.03 15.45 -16.09
CA HIS A 84 -8.86 15.57 -15.23
C HIS A 84 -7.54 15.45 -15.98
N THR A 85 -6.53 16.22 -15.60
CA THR A 85 -5.16 15.86 -16.01
C THR A 85 -4.75 14.55 -15.32
N PHE A 86 -3.73 13.86 -15.84
CA PHE A 86 -3.24 12.64 -15.20
C PHE A 86 -2.89 12.87 -13.72
N LEU A 87 -2.21 13.99 -13.41
CA LEU A 87 -1.82 14.34 -12.04
C LEU A 87 -3.02 14.58 -11.12
N GLN A 88 -4.10 15.18 -11.64
CA GLN A 88 -5.34 15.36 -10.88
C GLN A 88 -6.03 14.03 -10.60
N ALA A 89 -6.15 13.16 -11.62
CA ALA A 89 -6.70 11.82 -11.45
C ALA A 89 -5.89 11.00 -10.44
N PHE A 90 -4.56 11.09 -10.50
CA PHE A 90 -3.66 10.40 -9.58
C PHE A 90 -3.85 10.88 -8.13
N ARG A 91 -3.97 12.20 -7.95
CA ARG A 91 -4.25 12.77 -6.63
C ARG A 91 -5.58 12.26 -6.06
N LEU A 92 -6.65 12.25 -6.86
CA LEU A 92 -7.96 11.76 -6.44
C LEU A 92 -7.92 10.27 -6.07
N TYR A 93 -7.24 9.45 -6.87
CA TYR A 93 -7.04 8.04 -6.57
C TYR A 93 -6.29 7.82 -5.25
N MET A 94 -5.24 8.60 -5.00
CA MET A 94 -4.48 8.53 -3.75
C MET A 94 -5.30 8.99 -2.54
N GLU A 95 -6.12 10.03 -2.70
CA GLU A 95 -7.05 10.50 -1.67
C GLU A 95 -8.11 9.44 -1.37
N GLN A 96 -8.69 8.79 -2.39
CA GLN A 96 -9.68 7.72 -2.21
C GLN A 96 -9.08 6.45 -1.58
N SER A 97 -7.88 6.06 -2.00
CA SER A 97 -7.15 4.91 -1.41
C SER A 97 -6.83 5.14 0.08
N ARG A 98 -6.62 6.41 0.46
CA ARG A 98 -6.45 6.81 1.86
C ARG A 98 -7.79 6.91 2.58
N ALA A 99 -8.80 7.43 1.90
CA ALA A 99 -10.14 7.68 2.41
C ALA A 99 -11.04 6.44 2.30
N THR A 100 -10.55 5.24 2.63
CA THR A 100 -11.37 4.09 3.01
C THR A 100 -11.41 4.01 4.56
N PRO A 101 -12.13 4.89 5.29
CA PRO A 101 -11.71 5.29 6.63
C PRO A 101 -12.78 5.08 7.73
N CYS A 102 -14.01 4.65 7.42
CA CYS A 102 -15.10 4.65 8.42
C CYS A 102 -15.08 3.39 9.32
N THR A 103 -14.61 2.25 8.81
CA THR A 103 -14.40 1.05 9.64
C THR A 103 -13.05 1.10 10.39
N ARG A 104 -12.09 1.92 9.91
CA ARG A 104 -10.69 1.89 10.36
C ARG A 104 -10.42 2.65 11.65
N GLN A 105 -11.12 3.77 11.90
CA GLN A 105 -10.89 4.56 13.12
C GLN A 105 -11.27 3.79 14.40
N ASN A 106 -12.38 3.03 14.37
CA ASN A 106 -12.80 2.20 15.50
C ASN A 106 -11.88 1.00 15.73
N VAL A 107 -11.32 0.43 14.65
CA VAL A 107 -10.38 -0.70 14.76
C VAL A 107 -9.02 -0.23 15.29
N SER A 108 -8.51 0.91 14.83
CA SER A 108 -7.24 1.46 15.33
C SER A 108 -7.31 1.81 16.82
N SER A 109 -8.42 2.38 17.29
CA SER A 109 -8.60 2.67 18.72
C SER A 109 -8.76 1.41 19.55
N ALA A 110 -9.50 0.40 19.06
CA ALA A 110 -9.63 -0.90 19.73
C ALA A 110 -8.29 -1.64 19.85
N ILE A 111 -7.48 -1.64 18.79
CA ILE A 111 -6.14 -2.26 18.81
C ILE A 111 -5.24 -1.52 19.80
N GLN A 112 -5.21 -0.19 19.77
CA GLN A 112 -4.37 0.59 20.68
C GLN A 112 -4.75 0.36 22.15
N ASN A 113 -6.05 0.30 22.45
CA ASN A 113 -6.53 -0.02 23.80
C ASN A 113 -6.05 -1.41 24.24
N LYS A 114 -6.12 -2.40 23.35
CA LYS A 114 -5.62 -3.75 23.63
C LYS A 114 -4.10 -3.81 23.83
N ILE A 115 -3.34 -3.05 23.05
CA ILE A 115 -1.89 -2.95 23.21
C ILE A 115 -1.54 -2.40 24.58
N ASN A 116 -2.18 -1.30 24.96
CA ASN A 116 -1.95 -0.66 26.25
C ASN A 116 -2.37 -1.58 27.42
N SER A 117 -3.43 -2.38 27.27
CA SER A 117 -3.90 -3.28 28.32
C SER A 117 -3.07 -4.56 28.48
N HIS A 118 -2.39 -5.01 27.41
CA HIS A 118 -1.59 -6.23 27.41
C HIS A 118 -0.08 -5.98 27.41
N ALA A 119 0.34 -4.71 27.48
CA ALA A 119 1.73 -4.34 27.66
C ALA A 119 2.22 -4.71 29.06
N PHE A 120 3.43 -5.25 29.12
CA PHE A 120 4.06 -5.65 30.37
C PHE A 120 5.56 -5.35 30.36
N THR A 121 6.14 -5.17 31.54
CA THR A 121 7.59 -5.00 31.67
C THR A 121 8.29 -6.33 31.43
N VAL A 122 9.26 -6.34 30.52
CA VAL A 122 10.00 -7.55 30.16
C VAL A 122 11.17 -7.71 31.13
N SER A 123 11.11 -8.76 31.95
CA SER A 123 12.20 -9.18 32.82
C SER A 123 12.75 -10.52 32.36
N HIS A 124 14.06 -10.66 32.27
CA HIS A 124 14.73 -11.90 31.87
C HIS A 124 14.41 -13.07 32.82
N GLN A 125 14.14 -12.77 34.09
CA GLN A 125 13.82 -13.80 35.09
C GLN A 125 12.44 -14.42 34.89
N ASP A 126 11.57 -13.77 34.13
CA ASP A 126 10.20 -14.21 33.88
C ASP A 126 10.11 -15.25 32.75
N PHE A 127 11.20 -15.43 31.98
CA PHE A 127 11.21 -16.27 30.78
C PHE A 127 12.26 -17.37 30.88
N SER A 128 11.85 -18.60 30.56
CA SER A 128 12.74 -19.78 30.53
C SER A 128 13.59 -19.87 29.24
N CYS A 129 13.70 -18.80 28.45
CA CYS A 129 14.34 -18.79 27.13
C CYS A 129 15.61 -17.93 27.09
N HIS A 130 16.44 -18.13 26.06
CA HIS A 130 17.60 -17.27 25.79
C HIS A 130 17.16 -15.89 25.29
N GLU A 131 17.97 -14.87 25.59
CA GLU A 131 17.76 -13.46 25.25
C GLU A 131 17.42 -13.21 23.78
N GLN A 132 18.02 -13.98 22.87
CA GLN A 132 17.78 -13.88 21.43
C GLN A 132 16.31 -14.06 21.03
N HIS A 133 15.53 -14.84 21.80
CA HIS A 133 14.11 -15.08 21.54
C HIS A 133 13.20 -13.95 22.05
N LEU A 134 13.75 -13.02 22.85
CA LEU A 134 13.05 -11.85 23.38
C LEU A 134 13.27 -10.59 22.53
N ASN A 135 14.05 -10.69 21.46
CA ASN A 135 14.30 -9.57 20.57
C ASN A 135 13.04 -9.18 19.80
N CYS A 136 12.68 -7.90 19.86
CA CYS A 136 11.62 -7.37 19.04
C CYS A 136 12.01 -7.42 17.55
N PRO A 137 11.17 -7.97 16.65
CA PRO A 137 11.45 -8.02 15.22
C PRO A 137 11.61 -6.64 14.54
N ILE A 138 11.17 -5.56 15.19
CA ILE A 138 11.23 -4.19 14.65
C ILE A 138 12.50 -3.49 15.11
N THR A 139 12.76 -3.47 16.42
CA THR A 139 13.90 -2.74 17.00
C THR A 139 15.17 -3.58 17.05
N LEU A 140 15.06 -4.90 16.91
CA LEU A 140 16.14 -5.89 17.03
C LEU A 140 16.81 -5.89 18.40
N CYS A 141 16.11 -5.37 19.42
CA CYS A 141 16.54 -5.31 20.81
C CYS A 141 15.47 -5.92 21.72
N ILE A 142 15.86 -6.28 22.94
CA ILE A 142 14.93 -6.68 24.00
C ILE A 142 14.23 -5.41 24.50
N PRO A 143 12.88 -5.31 24.38
CA PRO A 143 12.17 -4.11 24.81
C PRO A 143 12.04 -4.05 26.32
N GLU A 144 12.04 -2.84 26.91
CA GLU A 144 11.72 -2.66 28.34
C GLU A 144 10.24 -2.96 28.61
N THR A 145 9.36 -2.47 27.73
CA THR A 145 7.92 -2.72 27.76
C THR A 145 7.50 -3.46 26.49
N GLY A 146 7.09 -4.71 26.67
CA GLY A 146 6.79 -5.64 25.60
C GLY A 146 5.30 -5.94 25.47
N VAL A 147 4.90 -6.34 24.26
CA VAL A 147 3.55 -6.84 23.94
C VAL A 147 3.69 -8.07 23.06
N PHE A 148 2.97 -9.14 23.38
CA PHE A 148 2.94 -10.31 22.50
C PHE A 148 1.92 -10.12 21.37
N VAL A 149 2.35 -10.46 20.16
CA VAL A 149 1.52 -10.36 18.95
C VAL A 149 1.66 -11.63 18.13
N ARG A 150 0.54 -12.20 17.69
CA ARG A 150 0.49 -13.33 16.74
C ARG A 150 1.12 -12.95 15.42
N ASN A 151 1.92 -13.85 14.84
CA ASN A 151 2.61 -13.59 13.57
C ASN A 151 1.68 -13.41 12.37
N ALA A 152 0.44 -13.93 12.46
CA ALA A 152 -0.66 -13.78 11.52
C ALA A 152 -2.00 -13.97 12.26
N LYS A 153 -3.13 -13.62 11.64
CA LYS A 153 -4.46 -13.66 12.29
C LYS A 153 -4.77 -15.03 12.91
N ASN A 154 -4.47 -16.10 12.17
CA ASN A 154 -4.74 -17.48 12.56
C ASN A 154 -3.48 -18.22 13.02
N SER A 155 -2.39 -17.50 13.29
CA SER A 155 -1.15 -18.12 13.78
C SER A 155 -1.26 -18.40 15.27
N GLU A 156 -0.87 -19.61 15.67
CA GLU A 156 -0.65 -19.95 17.08
C GLU A 156 0.69 -19.43 17.58
N ILE A 157 1.61 -19.07 16.67
CA ILE A 157 2.92 -18.50 17.00
C ILE A 157 2.77 -17.00 17.25
N CYS A 158 3.31 -16.56 18.37
CA CYS A 158 3.40 -15.16 18.80
C CYS A 158 4.87 -14.72 18.89
N SER A 159 5.11 -13.43 18.76
CA SER A 159 6.44 -12.82 18.96
C SER A 159 6.33 -11.62 19.89
N LEU A 160 7.41 -11.33 20.61
CA LEU A 160 7.50 -10.17 21.49
C LEU A 160 7.80 -8.91 20.68
N TYR A 161 7.02 -7.86 20.88
CA TYR A 161 7.23 -6.57 20.22
C TYR A 161 7.43 -5.47 21.25
N ASP A 162 8.25 -4.48 20.91
CA ASP A 162 8.35 -3.23 21.65
C ASP A 162 7.04 -2.45 21.54
N HIS A 163 6.52 -2.00 22.69
CA HIS A 163 5.26 -1.26 22.78
C HIS A 163 5.24 -0.01 21.90
N ASN A 164 6.32 0.79 21.92
CA ASN A 164 6.38 2.06 21.21
C ASN A 164 6.54 1.83 19.71
N ALA A 165 7.38 0.86 19.32
CA ALA A 165 7.56 0.50 17.92
C ALA A 165 6.27 -0.05 17.29
N LEU A 166 5.53 -0.90 18.02
CA LEU A 166 4.25 -1.44 17.56
C LEU A 166 3.19 -0.34 17.44
N THR A 167 3.11 0.56 18.42
CA THR A 167 2.21 1.73 18.41
C THR A 167 2.48 2.62 17.20
N GLU A 168 3.75 2.89 16.88
CA GLU A 168 4.13 3.66 15.70
C GLU A 168 3.75 2.96 14.38
N LEU A 169 3.88 1.63 14.28
CA LEU A 169 3.43 0.89 13.11
C LEU A 169 1.92 1.05 12.89
N ILE A 170 1.12 0.91 13.95
CA ILE A 170 -0.34 1.01 13.87
C ILE A 170 -0.76 2.44 13.54
N ARG A 171 -0.14 3.45 14.17
CA ARG A 171 -0.37 4.87 13.85
C ARG A 171 -0.11 5.17 12.37
N ARG A 172 0.91 4.54 11.77
CA ARG A 172 1.27 4.70 10.35
C ARG A 172 0.44 3.82 9.42
N ASN A 173 -0.47 3.01 9.97
CA ASN A 173 -1.24 2.01 9.23
C ASN A 173 -0.33 1.07 8.41
N ALA A 174 0.83 0.73 8.98
CA ALA A 174 1.77 -0.19 8.38
C ALA A 174 1.27 -1.64 8.59
N PRO A 175 1.45 -2.52 7.59
CA PRO A 175 1.08 -3.93 7.73
C PRO A 175 2.00 -4.65 8.72
N HIS A 176 1.52 -5.80 9.22
CA HIS A 176 2.28 -6.67 10.11
C HIS A 176 3.64 -7.04 9.47
N PRO A 177 4.77 -6.94 10.20
CA PRO A 177 6.11 -7.07 9.60
C PRO A 177 6.38 -8.46 9.00
N LEU A 178 5.80 -9.52 9.58
CA LEU A 178 5.94 -10.90 9.11
C LEU A 178 4.89 -11.26 8.04
N SER A 179 3.60 -11.33 8.40
CA SER A 179 2.53 -11.75 7.48
C SER A 179 2.13 -10.75 6.41
N ARG A 180 2.48 -9.47 6.55
CA ARG A 180 1.98 -8.34 5.72
C ARG A 180 0.47 -8.12 5.78
N GLU A 181 -0.23 -8.78 6.70
CA GLU A 181 -1.66 -8.58 6.98
C GLU A 181 -1.89 -7.26 7.75
N PRO A 182 -3.07 -6.63 7.62
CA PRO A 182 -3.44 -5.55 8.53
C PRO A 182 -3.56 -6.09 9.97
N PHE A 183 -3.15 -5.30 10.95
CA PHE A 183 -3.34 -5.66 12.35
C PHE A 183 -4.83 -5.77 12.68
N VAL A 184 -5.17 -6.82 13.42
CA VAL A 184 -6.51 -7.01 13.99
C VAL A 184 -6.41 -7.20 15.51
N PRO A 185 -7.42 -6.82 16.30
CA PRO A 185 -7.36 -6.90 17.76
C PRO A 185 -7.07 -8.31 18.28
N GLU A 186 -7.45 -9.37 17.56
CA GLU A 186 -7.23 -10.77 17.95
C GLU A 186 -5.76 -11.20 17.83
N MET A 187 -4.93 -10.45 17.11
CA MET A 187 -3.49 -10.69 17.07
C MET A 187 -2.78 -10.28 18.37
N ILE A 188 -3.33 -9.32 19.12
CA ILE A 188 -2.75 -8.85 20.38
C ILE A 188 -3.19 -9.80 21.50
N VAL A 189 -2.22 -10.45 22.14
CA VAL A 189 -2.43 -11.49 23.15
C VAL A 189 -1.79 -11.10 24.48
N SER A 190 -2.32 -11.65 25.56
CA SER A 190 -1.80 -11.40 26.90
C SER A 190 -0.47 -12.12 27.15
N LYS A 191 0.28 -11.68 28.17
CA LYS A 191 1.47 -12.38 28.63
C LYS A 191 1.18 -13.84 29.02
N ASP A 192 0.02 -14.07 29.62
CA ASP A 192 -0.37 -15.38 30.16
C ASP A 192 -0.91 -16.34 29.09
N GLU A 193 -1.17 -15.87 27.87
CA GLU A 193 -1.66 -16.69 26.76
C GLU A 193 -0.53 -17.23 25.87
N CYS A 194 0.63 -16.56 25.85
CA CYS A 194 1.73 -16.82 24.93
C CYS A 194 2.94 -17.38 25.69
N HIS A 195 3.20 -18.68 25.52
CA HIS A 195 4.23 -19.40 26.27
C HIS A 195 5.38 -19.85 25.38
N PHE A 196 6.59 -19.88 25.96
CA PHE A 196 7.76 -20.38 25.25
C PHE A 196 7.77 -21.92 25.23
N ASN A 197 7.80 -22.51 24.04
CA ASN A 197 8.00 -23.94 23.87
C ASN A 197 9.50 -24.26 23.87
N LEU A 198 9.98 -24.98 24.89
CA LEU A 198 11.40 -25.35 25.04
C LEU A 198 11.89 -26.34 23.96
N ILE A 199 10.99 -27.14 23.38
CA ILE A 199 11.33 -28.13 22.35
C ILE A 199 11.50 -27.42 21.01
N GLU A 200 10.51 -26.62 20.64
CA GLU A 200 10.45 -25.96 19.32
C GLU A 200 11.15 -24.59 19.28
N GLN A 201 11.52 -24.05 20.45
CA GLN A 201 12.24 -22.79 20.62
C GLN A 201 11.52 -21.53 20.06
N TYR A 202 10.19 -21.52 20.12
CA TYR A 202 9.38 -20.35 19.80
C TYR A 202 8.23 -20.15 20.80
N PHE A 203 7.65 -18.95 20.79
CA PHE A 203 6.47 -18.63 21.57
C PHE A 203 5.19 -19.05 20.85
N CYS A 204 4.30 -19.75 21.55
CA CYS A 204 3.02 -20.19 21.02
C CYS A 204 1.88 -20.08 22.03
N ILE A 205 0.68 -19.98 21.51
CA ILE A 205 -0.55 -19.90 22.27
C ILE A 205 -1.04 -21.32 22.53
N LEU A 206 -1.17 -21.68 23.81
CA LEU A 206 -1.72 -22.98 24.19
C LEU A 206 -3.23 -22.93 23.98
N ALA A 207 -3.72 -23.53 22.89
CA ALA A 207 -5.15 -23.77 22.74
C ALA A 207 -5.61 -24.71 23.86
N THR A 208 -6.57 -24.26 24.67
CA THR A 208 -7.38 -25.14 25.51
C THR A 208 -7.92 -26.27 24.62
N GLN A 209 -7.46 -27.50 24.87
CA GLN A 209 -7.54 -28.71 24.03
C GLN A 209 -6.28 -29.04 23.21
N ASN A 210 -5.14 -29.22 23.88
CA ASN A 210 -4.48 -30.52 23.84
C ASN A 210 -3.66 -30.72 25.10
N ILE A 211 -4.03 -31.78 25.81
CA ILE A 211 -3.38 -32.28 27.00
C ILE A 211 -1.90 -32.49 26.66
N CYS A 212 -0.99 -31.79 27.34
CA CYS A 212 0.40 -32.22 27.46
C CYS A 212 0.44 -33.51 28.29
N THR A 213 0.01 -34.61 27.68
CA THR A 213 0.33 -35.97 28.11
C THR A 213 0.96 -36.67 26.93
N ARG A 214 2.27 -36.86 27.02
CA ARG A 214 2.97 -38.09 26.65
C ARG A 214 4.40 -38.03 27.19
N ILE A 215 4.55 -38.43 28.46
CA ILE A 215 5.37 -39.59 28.82
C ILE A 215 4.41 -40.56 29.51
#